data_AF-A0ABC9VA74-F1
#
_entry.id   AF-A0ABC9VA74-F1
#
_cell.length_a   1.000
_cell.length_b   1.000
_cell.length_c   1.000
_cell.angle_alpha   90.00
_cell.angle_beta   90.00
_cell.angle_gamma   90.00
#
_symmetry.space_group_name_H-M   'P 1'
#
loop_
_entity.id
_entity.type
_entity.pdbx_description
1 polymer ?
#
loop_
_entity_poly.entity_id
_entity_poly.type
_entity_poly.pdbx_seq_one_letter_code
_entity_poly.pdbx_strand_id
1 'polypeptide(L)'
;MTKAEKKLIRLQIISLLERCQGCPYHSTTNASIHVCPSCPIGQRMQALGQKISGEEFVRYRNWTKEEDEYLWNNQHLRRKELAKHLGRTRQAVINRLAELRKRGGVTHAS
;
A
#
# COMPACT_ATOMS: atom_id res chain seq x y z
N MET A 1 4.45 -1.43 17.74
CA MET A 1 3.84 -2.77 17.62
C MET A 1 4.71 -3.66 16.75
N THR A 2 5.10 -4.83 17.26
CA THR A 2 5.88 -5.86 16.56
C THR A 2 5.06 -6.60 15.51
N LYS A 3 5.72 -7.27 14.56
CA LYS A 3 5.04 -8.10 13.54
C LYS A 3 4.15 -9.18 14.18
N ALA A 4 4.58 -9.75 15.30
CA ALA A 4 3.83 -10.77 16.05
C ALA A 4 2.55 -10.21 16.67
N GLU A 5 2.63 -9.03 17.28
CA GLU A 5 1.46 -8.34 17.84
C GLU A 5 0.43 -7.98 16.76
N LYS A 6 0.88 -7.51 15.58
CA LYS A 6 -0.04 -7.26 14.45
C LYS A 6 -0.74 -8.53 13.99
N LYS A 7 -0.02 -9.67 13.98
CA LYS A 7 -0.58 -10.97 13.61
C LYS A 7 -1.66 -11.39 14.61
N LEU A 8 -1.43 -11.22 15.91
CA LEU A 8 -2.43 -11.52 16.94
C LEU A 8 -3.70 -10.67 16.78
N ILE A 9 -3.57 -9.37 16.53
CA ILE A 9 -4.72 -8.50 16.30
C ILE A 9 -5.51 -8.94 15.04
N ARG A 10 -4.82 -9.30 13.95
CA ARG A 10 -5.48 -9.83 12.74
C ARG A 10 -6.25 -11.11 13.02
N LEU A 11 -5.69 -12.04 13.80
CA LEU A 11 -6.38 -13.28 14.21
C LEU A 11 -7.62 -12.99 15.06
N GLN A 12 -7.55 -11.99 15.95
CA GLN A 12 -8.72 -11.56 16.73
C GLN A 12 -9.82 -10.98 15.84
N ILE A 13 -9.47 -10.16 14.85
CA ILE A 13 -10.43 -9.62 13.87
C ILE A 13 -11.11 -10.76 13.09
N ILE A 14 -10.34 -11.76 12.62
CA ILE A 14 -10.89 -12.94 11.91
C ILE A 14 -11.91 -13.68 12.79
N SER A 15 -11.58 -13.94 14.06
CA SER A 15 -12.52 -14.63 14.96
C SER A 15 -13.80 -13.82 15.25
N LEU A 16 -13.72 -12.48 15.26
CA LEU A 16 -14.90 -11.63 15.38
C LEU A 16 -15.77 -11.65 14.11
N LEU A 17 -15.14 -11.73 12.92
CA LEU A 17 -15.84 -11.85 11.64
C LEU A 17 -16.62 -13.16 11.53
N GLU A 18 -16.07 -14.29 12.00
CA GLU A 18 -16.78 -15.58 12.03
C GLU A 18 -18.09 -15.52 12.84
N ARG A 19 -18.12 -14.70 13.89
CA ARG A 19 -19.28 -14.50 14.77
C ARG A 19 -20.23 -13.42 14.25
N CYS A 20 -19.84 -12.66 13.23
CA CYS A 20 -20.62 -11.59 12.63
C CYS A 20 -21.46 -12.13 11.47
N GLN A 21 -22.49 -12.92 11.77
CA GLN A 21 -23.43 -13.43 10.76
C GLN A 21 -24.75 -12.65 10.80
N GLY A 22 -25.22 -12.17 9.64
CA GLY A 22 -26.59 -11.63 9.48
C GLY A 22 -26.81 -10.16 9.84
N CYS A 23 -25.76 -9.34 9.96
CA CYS A 23 -25.93 -7.90 10.22
C CYS A 23 -26.23 -7.13 8.91
N PRO A 24 -27.23 -6.21 8.87
CA PRO A 24 -27.53 -5.41 7.67
C PRO A 24 -26.39 -4.48 7.24
N TYR A 25 -25.46 -4.19 8.16
CA TYR A 25 -24.27 -3.38 7.90
C TYR A 25 -23.05 -4.22 7.49
N HIS A 26 -23.17 -5.55 7.48
CA HIS A 26 -22.13 -6.46 7.01
C HIS A 26 -22.31 -6.67 5.50
N SER A 27 -21.58 -5.90 4.71
CA SER A 27 -21.45 -6.11 3.26
C SER A 27 -20.03 -6.53 2.92
N THR A 28 -19.91 -7.65 2.19
CA THR A 28 -18.67 -8.08 1.56
C THR A 28 -18.64 -7.53 0.14
N THR A 29 -17.91 -6.43 -0.07
CA THR A 29 -17.50 -6.04 -1.43
C THR A 29 -16.15 -6.68 -1.73
N ASN A 30 -15.80 -6.86 -3.01
CA ASN A 30 -14.63 -7.65 -3.45
C ASN A 30 -13.27 -7.28 -2.83
N ALA A 31 -13.13 -6.15 -2.12
CA ALA A 31 -11.89 -5.74 -1.47
C ALA A 31 -12.05 -5.11 -0.07
N SER A 32 -13.26 -4.94 0.45
CA SER A 32 -13.47 -4.31 1.75
C SER A 32 -14.72 -4.83 2.48
N ILE A 33 -14.57 -4.95 3.80
CA ILE A 33 -15.66 -5.29 4.72
C ILE A 33 -16.12 -3.98 5.36
N HIS A 34 -17.39 -3.65 5.19
CA HIS A 34 -18.00 -2.58 5.98
C HIS A 34 -18.29 -3.09 7.40
N VAL A 35 -17.65 -2.49 8.39
CA VAL A 35 -17.81 -2.88 9.81
C VAL A 35 -18.89 -2.01 10.46
N CYS A 36 -19.93 -2.63 10.99
CA CYS A 36 -21.02 -1.96 11.70
C CYS A 36 -20.50 -1.06 12.86
N PRO A 37 -20.85 0.23 12.91
CA PRO A 37 -20.39 1.11 14.00
C PRO A 37 -21.21 0.96 15.30
N SER A 38 -22.41 0.39 15.21
CA SER A 38 -23.37 0.43 16.32
C SER A 38 -23.38 -0.84 17.17
N CYS A 39 -22.92 -1.98 16.66
CA CYS A 39 -22.96 -3.23 17.41
C CYS A 39 -21.66 -3.51 18.17
N PRO A 40 -21.69 -4.26 19.30
CA PRO A 40 -20.51 -4.54 20.11
C PRO A 40 -19.38 -5.26 19.38
N ILE A 41 -19.72 -6.18 18.46
CA ILE A 41 -18.72 -6.89 17.63
C ILE A 41 -18.03 -5.90 16.69
N GLY A 42 -18.82 -5.03 16.06
CA GLY A 42 -18.35 -3.99 15.15
C GLY A 42 -17.42 -2.98 15.82
N GLN A 43 -17.80 -2.45 16.98
CA GLN A 43 -16.96 -1.55 17.77
C GLN A 43 -15.63 -2.19 18.17
N ARG A 44 -15.64 -3.47 18.57
CA ARG A 44 -14.41 -4.22 18.86
C ARG A 44 -13.52 -4.38 17.63
N MET A 45 -14.10 -4.72 16.48
CA MET A 45 -13.35 -4.81 15.22
C MET A 45 -12.73 -3.46 14.83
N GLN A 46 -13.47 -2.35 14.97
CA GLN A 46 -12.96 -1.00 14.70
C GLN A 46 -11.80 -0.64 15.63
N ALA A 47 -11.93 -0.90 16.94
CA ALA A 47 -10.86 -0.64 17.90
C ALA A 47 -9.59 -1.47 17.61
N LEU A 48 -9.75 -2.73 17.20
CA LEU A 48 -8.62 -3.57 16.76
C LEU A 48 -8.01 -3.04 15.46
N GLY A 49 -8.83 -2.61 14.50
CA GLY A 49 -8.40 -1.97 13.26
C GLY A 49 -7.59 -0.71 13.50
N GLN A 50 -8.02 0.15 14.43
CA GLN A 50 -7.30 1.38 14.81
C GLN A 50 -5.91 1.09 15.39
N LYS A 51 -5.74 -0.01 16.14
CA LYS A 51 -4.43 -0.39 16.69
C LYS A 51 -3.42 -0.76 15.58
N ILE A 52 -3.90 -1.29 14.45
CA ILE A 52 -3.05 -1.67 13.31
C ILE A 52 -2.98 -0.58 12.22
N SER A 53 -3.90 0.40 12.22
CA SER A 53 -3.93 1.50 11.24
C SER A 53 -2.82 2.54 11.43
N GLY A 54 -2.03 2.42 12.51
CA GLY A 54 -0.83 3.23 12.75
C GLY A 54 0.39 2.83 11.91
N GLU A 55 0.23 2.07 10.83
CA GLU A 55 1.25 2.09 9.78
C GLU A 55 1.14 3.44 9.08
N GLU A 56 2.22 4.22 9.09
CA GLU A 56 2.50 5.08 7.95
C GLU A 56 2.34 4.17 6.73
N PHE A 57 1.21 4.28 6.03
CA PHE A 57 1.15 3.82 4.66
C PHE A 57 2.42 4.38 4.06
N VAL A 58 3.34 3.51 3.64
CA VAL A 58 4.51 3.93 2.89
C VAL A 58 3.91 4.53 1.63
N ARG A 59 3.59 5.84 1.68
CA ARG A 59 3.01 6.57 0.58
C ARG A 59 4.04 6.34 -0.51
N TYR A 60 3.63 5.64 -1.55
CA TYR A 60 4.50 5.40 -2.70
C TYR A 60 5.08 6.76 -3.08
N ARG A 61 6.38 6.94 -2.85
CA ARG A 61 7.05 8.21 -3.12
C ARG A 61 6.85 8.50 -4.60
N ASN A 62 6.11 9.57 -4.92
CA ASN A 62 5.89 9.98 -6.31
C ASN A 62 7.23 10.17 -7.01
N TRP A 63 7.27 9.86 -8.31
CA TRP A 63 8.44 10.13 -9.14
C TRP A 63 8.50 11.63 -9.45
N THR A 64 9.62 12.27 -9.12
CA THR A 64 9.83 13.68 -9.49
C THR A 64 10.34 13.77 -10.93
N LYS A 65 10.29 14.98 -11.50
CA LYS A 65 10.80 15.25 -12.84
C LYS A 65 12.28 14.93 -12.95
N GLU A 66 13.04 15.30 -11.95
CA GLU A 66 14.49 15.08 -11.88
C GLU A 66 14.82 13.59 -11.80
N GLU A 67 14.04 12.82 -11.05
CA GLU A 67 14.20 11.36 -10.96
C GLU A 67 13.90 10.68 -12.31
N ASP A 68 12.87 11.14 -13.03
CA ASP A 68 12.53 10.61 -14.35
C ASP A 68 13.54 11.01 -15.43
N GLU A 69 14.01 12.27 -15.43
CA GLU A 69 15.10 12.73 -16.30
C GLU A 69 16.38 11.95 -16.05
N TYR A 70 16.74 11.73 -14.79
CA TYR A 70 17.88 10.92 -14.42
C TYR A 70 17.73 9.49 -14.93
N LEU A 71 16.57 8.86 -14.75
CA LEU A 71 16.31 7.51 -15.28
C LEU A 71 16.40 7.46 -16.80
N TRP A 72 15.84 8.45 -17.48
CA TRP A 72 15.77 8.48 -18.94
C TRP A 72 17.15 8.69 -19.58
N ASN A 73 17.97 9.56 -19.01
CA ASN A 73 19.32 9.86 -19.51
C ASN A 73 20.33 8.76 -19.13
N ASN A 74 20.10 8.03 -18.05
CA ASN A 74 21.03 7.01 -17.54
C ASN A 74 20.55 5.56 -17.79
N GLN A 75 19.79 5.34 -18.87
CA GLN A 75 19.24 4.00 -19.19
C GLN A 75 20.31 2.92 -19.40
N HIS A 76 21.54 3.32 -19.74
CA HIS A 76 22.72 2.48 -19.94
C HIS A 76 23.28 1.90 -18.62
N LEU A 77 23.01 2.52 -17.46
CA LEU A 77 23.46 2.03 -16.16
C LEU A 77 22.67 0.81 -15.69
N ARG A 78 23.28 0.02 -14.80
CA ARG A 78 22.59 -1.14 -14.23
C ARG A 78 21.46 -0.66 -13.32
N ARG A 79 20.30 -1.34 -13.36
CA ARG A 79 19.12 -0.98 -12.56
C ARG A 79 19.41 -0.93 -11.04
N LYS A 80 20.39 -1.70 -10.56
CA LYS A 80 20.84 -1.68 -9.17
C LYS A 80 21.56 -0.36 -8.81
N GLU A 81 22.32 0.21 -9.74
CA GLU A 81 23.06 1.46 -9.55
C GLU A 81 22.09 2.64 -9.55
N LEU A 82 21.17 2.68 -10.52
CA LEU A 82 20.08 3.66 -10.56
C LEU A 82 19.24 3.63 -9.28
N ALA A 83 18.87 2.44 -8.83
CA ALA A 83 18.12 2.25 -7.59
C ALA A 83 18.86 2.78 -6.36
N LYS A 84 20.18 2.50 -6.27
CA LYS A 84 21.03 3.01 -5.19
C LYS A 84 21.10 4.54 -5.20
N HIS A 85 21.29 5.14 -6.38
CA HIS A 85 21.35 6.59 -6.53
C HIS A 85 20.05 7.28 -6.13
N LEU A 86 18.90 6.69 -6.52
CA LEU A 86 17.58 7.26 -6.29
C LEU A 86 16.99 6.92 -4.91
N GLY A 87 17.67 6.09 -4.10
CA GLY A 87 17.13 5.57 -2.84
C GLY A 87 15.84 4.76 -3.02
N ARG A 88 15.69 4.10 -4.19
CA ARG A 88 14.49 3.32 -4.56
C ARG A 88 14.82 1.84 -4.70
N THR A 89 13.79 1.00 -4.79
CA THR A 89 14.00 -0.43 -5.07
C THR A 89 14.31 -0.65 -6.55
N ARG A 90 15.09 -1.71 -6.85
CA ARG A 90 15.35 -2.13 -8.23
C ARG A 90 14.06 -2.35 -9.03
N GLN A 91 13.04 -2.91 -8.40
CA GLN A 91 11.74 -3.15 -9.05
C GLN A 91 11.02 -1.84 -9.38
N ALA A 92 11.04 -0.84 -8.48
CA ALA A 92 10.45 0.47 -8.75
C ALA A 92 11.08 1.13 -9.98
N VAL A 93 12.42 1.07 -10.10
CA VAL A 93 13.15 1.58 -11.27
C VAL A 93 12.75 0.86 -12.56
N ILE A 94 12.64 -0.47 -12.54
CA ILE A 94 12.23 -1.26 -13.72
C ILE A 94 10.83 -0.85 -14.16
N ASN A 95 9.88 -0.76 -13.23
CA ASN A 95 8.50 -0.40 -13.51
C ASN A 95 8.41 1.02 -14.09
N ARG A 96 9.12 1.99 -13.50
CA ARG A 96 9.08 3.37 -13.97
C ARG A 96 9.67 3.54 -15.36
N LEU A 97 10.80 2.88 -15.64
CA LEU A 97 11.39 2.91 -16.99
C LEU A 97 10.46 2.30 -18.04
N ALA A 98 9.74 1.23 -17.71
CA ALA A 98 8.75 0.65 -18.61
C ALA A 98 7.60 1.63 -18.89
N GLU A 99 7.16 2.38 -17.88
CA GLU A 99 6.13 3.43 -18.01
C GLU A 99 6.62 4.60 -18.87
N LEU A 100 7.82 5.13 -18.62
CA LEU A 100 8.41 6.22 -19.41
C LEU A 100 8.58 5.83 -20.89
N ARG A 101 8.99 4.58 -21.16
CA ARG A 101 9.09 4.07 -22.54
C ARG A 101 7.74 4.00 -23.23
N LYS A 102 6.68 3.58 -22.53
CA LYS A 102 5.31 3.58 -23.07
C LYS A 102 4.82 4.99 -23.40
N ARG A 103 5.28 6.00 -22.65
CA ARG A 103 4.94 7.42 -22.88
C ARG A 103 5.81 8.09 -23.94
N GLY A 104 6.87 7.44 -24.43
CA GLY A 104 7.81 8.02 -25.38
C GLY A 104 8.81 9.01 -24.76
N GLY A 105 8.92 9.08 -23.43
CA GLY A 105 9.87 9.97 -22.77
C GLY A 105 9.39 10.48 -21.40
N VAL A 106 10.05 11.53 -20.92
CA VAL A 106 9.72 12.20 -19.66
C VAL A 106 8.64 13.24 -19.93
N THR A 107 7.41 12.94 -19.54
CA THR A 107 6.27 13.86 -19.62
C THR A 107 5.76 14.14 -18.21
N HIS A 108 6.09 15.31 -17.66
CA HIS A 108 5.39 15.86 -16.51
C HIS A 108 4.39 16.87 -17.04
N ALA A 109 3.10 16.66 -16.78
CA ALA A 109 2.11 17.70 -16.99
C ALA A 109 2.47 18.86 -16.05
N SER A 110 2.69 20.05 -16.63
CA SER A 110 2.90 21.30 -15.90
C SER A 110 1.68 21.69 -15.10
#